data_AF-A0A812EUN7-F1
#
_entry.id   AF-A0A812EUN7-F1
#
_cell.length_a   1.000
_cell.length_b   1.000
_cell.length_c   1.000
_cell.angle_alpha   90.00
_cell.angle_beta   90.00
_cell.angle_gamma   90.00
#
_symmetry.space_group_name_H-M   'P 1'
#
loop_
_entity.id
_entity.type
_entity.pdbx_description
1 polymer ?
#
loop_
_entity_poly.entity_id
_entity_poly.type
_entity_poly.pdbx_seq_one_letter_code
_entity_poly.pdbx_strand_id
1 'polypeptide(L)'
;MAMLFIIGIIGSAAAEIPNSIKDRIGLWASGKSTDAEFAHVLVDLSKMGIVKEKLAQNTHTLPSYGQTAFIKITGRSAEYGQTSPVRLTVTDPDGVVSEYVVPILESGTYSTLIPLRHDSKIGMYSVTAYHAGKKLPDSVFYVGYQARIPAWISHLVLWWLDEKITESEFLTSIEFLLKTRVIEFADVTDSTFLNVSVSGLNAVRRGTTQDITVLVKDGYGPVVGASVFVRIEDYGESVFEEFKGVTDSNGIFTVSWEISQEFPNLKTLLAYIDVTDGVLSGSKVFTFQVYCLCGESNCKCRT
;
A
#
# COMPACT_ATOMS: atom_id res chain seq x y z
N MET A 1 -24.61 39.35 -51.02
CA MET A 1 -24.26 37.91 -50.96
C MET A 1 -24.21 37.53 -49.49
N ALA A 2 -25.32 37.02 -48.94
CA ALA A 2 -25.41 36.62 -47.54
C ALA A 2 -24.98 35.15 -47.43
N MET A 3 -23.90 34.89 -46.71
CA MET A 3 -23.34 33.55 -46.53
C MET A 3 -23.91 32.97 -45.23
N LEU A 4 -24.75 31.95 -45.35
CA LEU A 4 -25.21 31.13 -44.23
C LEU A 4 -24.02 30.31 -43.71
N PHE A 5 -23.61 30.51 -42.45
CA PHE A 5 -22.76 29.56 -41.74
C PHE A 5 -23.63 28.57 -40.99
N ILE A 6 -23.69 27.34 -41.48
CA ILE A 6 -24.22 26.20 -40.73
C ILE A 6 -23.18 25.90 -39.66
N ILE A 7 -23.51 26.18 -38.40
CA ILE A 7 -22.74 25.70 -37.25
C ILE A 7 -23.03 24.21 -37.15
N GLY A 8 -22.12 23.39 -37.70
CA GLY A 8 -22.13 21.96 -37.50
C GLY A 8 -22.02 21.64 -36.01
N ILE A 9 -22.98 20.87 -35.52
CA ILE A 9 -22.95 20.29 -34.17
C ILE A 9 -21.70 19.41 -34.10
N ILE A 10 -20.71 19.82 -33.31
CA ILE A 10 -19.60 18.95 -32.94
C ILE A 10 -20.20 17.91 -32.00
N GLY A 11 -20.63 16.78 -32.55
CA GLY A 11 -20.91 15.60 -31.76
C GLY A 11 -19.63 15.22 -31.04
N SER A 12 -19.62 15.26 -29.70
CA SER A 12 -18.54 14.68 -28.93
C SER A 12 -18.48 13.20 -29.28
N ALA A 13 -17.39 12.74 -29.90
CA ALA A 13 -17.16 11.31 -30.05
C ALA A 13 -17.25 10.70 -28.65
N ALA A 14 -18.21 9.80 -28.43
CA ALA A 14 -18.26 9.02 -27.21
C ALA A 14 -16.91 8.30 -27.09
N ALA A 15 -16.29 8.33 -25.92
CA ALA A 15 -15.00 7.66 -25.73
C ALA A 15 -15.22 6.15 -25.88
N GLU A 16 -14.78 5.59 -27.00
CA GLU A 16 -14.93 4.16 -27.31
C GLU A 16 -13.91 3.31 -26.53
N ILE A 17 -14.31 2.12 -26.10
CA ILE A 17 -13.41 1.17 -25.45
C ILE A 17 -12.42 0.60 -26.50
N PRO A 18 -11.10 0.71 -26.28
CA PRO A 18 -10.12 0.15 -27.21
C PRO A 18 -10.27 -1.38 -27.39
N ASN A 19 -10.07 -1.88 -28.60
CA ASN A 19 -10.19 -3.33 -28.90
C ASN A 19 -9.33 -4.21 -27.98
N SER A 20 -8.12 -3.78 -27.63
CA SER A 20 -7.26 -4.52 -26.70
C SER A 20 -7.83 -4.66 -25.29
N ILE A 21 -8.63 -3.68 -24.86
CA ILE A 21 -9.37 -3.73 -23.60
C ILE A 21 -10.60 -4.62 -23.75
N LYS A 22 -11.34 -4.48 -24.87
CA LYS A 22 -12.50 -5.33 -25.17
C LYS A 22 -12.14 -6.82 -25.17
N ASP A 23 -11.01 -7.19 -25.76
CA ASP A 23 -10.51 -8.57 -25.76
C ASP A 23 -10.28 -9.10 -24.35
N ARG A 24 -9.66 -8.30 -23.47
CA ARG A 24 -9.42 -8.66 -22.06
C ARG A 24 -10.73 -8.81 -21.28
N ILE A 25 -11.69 -7.92 -21.51
CA ILE A 25 -13.04 -8.01 -20.92
C ILE A 25 -13.74 -9.31 -21.35
N GLY A 26 -13.61 -9.69 -22.63
CA GLY A 26 -14.17 -10.95 -23.14
C GLY A 26 -13.50 -12.20 -22.59
N LEU A 27 -12.17 -12.20 -22.42
CA LEU A 27 -11.46 -13.30 -21.77
C LEU A 27 -11.98 -13.54 -20.36
N TRP A 28 -12.17 -12.49 -19.57
CA TRP A 28 -12.75 -12.57 -18.23
C TRP A 28 -14.16 -13.15 -18.25
N ALA A 29 -15.06 -12.58 -19.06
CA ALA A 29 -16.45 -13.03 -19.11
C ALA A 29 -16.64 -14.47 -19.60
N SER A 30 -15.68 -14.97 -20.40
CA SER A 30 -15.64 -16.38 -20.82
C SER A 30 -14.99 -17.33 -19.81
N GLY A 31 -14.56 -16.82 -18.64
CA GLY A 31 -13.91 -17.61 -17.59
C GLY A 31 -12.47 -18.01 -17.90
N LYS A 32 -11.84 -17.36 -18.89
CA LYS A 32 -10.44 -17.62 -19.27
C LYS A 32 -9.44 -16.71 -18.56
N SER A 33 -9.95 -15.80 -17.72
CA SER A 33 -9.16 -14.86 -16.93
C SER A 33 -9.83 -14.67 -15.56
N THR A 34 -9.13 -14.01 -14.63
CA THR A 34 -9.53 -13.84 -13.23
C THR A 34 -10.22 -12.51 -12.97
N ASP A 35 -10.99 -12.41 -11.87
CA ASP A 35 -11.59 -11.15 -11.41
C ASP A 35 -10.55 -10.05 -11.16
N ALA A 36 -9.34 -10.44 -10.76
CA ALA A 36 -8.21 -9.53 -10.65
C ALA A 36 -7.88 -8.89 -12.01
N GLU A 37 -7.75 -9.69 -13.06
CA GLU A 37 -7.45 -9.17 -14.41
C GLU A 37 -8.55 -8.25 -14.93
N PHE A 38 -9.82 -8.51 -14.58
CA PHE A 38 -10.93 -7.61 -14.89
C PHE A 38 -10.91 -6.34 -14.03
N ALA A 39 -10.57 -6.44 -12.75
CA ALA A 39 -10.34 -5.29 -11.87
C ALA A 39 -9.23 -4.37 -12.43
N HIS A 40 -8.17 -4.95 -12.99
CA HIS A 40 -7.15 -4.21 -13.74
C HIS A 40 -7.71 -3.47 -14.94
N VAL A 41 -8.58 -4.11 -15.74
CA VAL A 41 -9.25 -3.44 -16.86
C VAL A 41 -10.06 -2.24 -16.39
N LEU A 42 -10.85 -2.38 -15.32
CA LEU A 42 -11.67 -1.28 -14.79
C LEU A 42 -10.80 -0.08 -14.35
N VAL A 43 -9.63 -0.33 -13.77
CA VAL A 43 -8.67 0.73 -13.45
C VAL A 43 -8.06 1.35 -14.70
N ASP A 44 -7.73 0.56 -15.71
CA ASP A 44 -7.21 1.09 -16.99
C ASP A 44 -8.25 2.02 -17.64
N LEU A 45 -9.52 1.61 -17.68
CA LEU A 45 -10.63 2.43 -18.18
C LEU A 45 -10.82 3.72 -17.36
N SER A 46 -10.65 3.65 -16.04
CA SER A 46 -10.69 4.82 -15.17
C SER A 46 -9.53 5.79 -15.46
N LYS A 47 -8.30 5.28 -15.63
CA LYS A 47 -7.12 6.08 -16.00
C LYS A 47 -7.25 6.73 -17.37
N MET A 48 -7.93 6.06 -18.31
CA MET A 48 -8.25 6.60 -19.63
C MET A 48 -9.38 7.63 -19.60
N GLY A 49 -10.08 7.80 -18.47
CA GLY A 49 -11.24 8.68 -18.34
C GLY A 49 -12.50 8.16 -19.01
N ILE A 50 -12.53 6.87 -19.40
CA ILE A 50 -13.70 6.19 -19.99
C ILE A 50 -14.70 5.83 -18.88
N VAL A 51 -14.20 5.34 -17.74
CA VAL A 51 -14.98 5.17 -16.51
C VAL A 51 -14.72 6.37 -15.61
N LYS A 52 -15.78 7.09 -15.22
CA LYS A 52 -15.63 8.34 -14.44
C LYS A 52 -15.26 8.14 -12.99
N GLU A 53 -15.55 6.96 -12.43
CA GLU A 53 -15.27 6.67 -11.02
C GLU A 53 -13.75 6.64 -10.79
N LYS A 54 -13.28 7.39 -9.78
CA LYS A 54 -11.87 7.39 -9.39
C LYS A 54 -11.59 6.22 -8.48
N LEU A 55 -10.89 5.23 -9.00
CA LEU A 55 -10.56 4.01 -8.28
C LEU A 55 -9.23 4.19 -7.54
N ALA A 56 -9.27 4.49 -6.23
CA ALA A 56 -8.10 4.60 -5.34
C ALA A 56 -7.97 3.31 -4.50
N GLN A 57 -6.76 2.73 -4.39
CA GLN A 57 -6.58 1.39 -3.80
C GLN A 57 -5.28 1.23 -3.01
N ASN A 58 -5.36 0.48 -1.91
CA ASN A 58 -4.26 0.11 -1.02
C ASN A 58 -3.51 -1.15 -1.48
N THR A 59 -3.12 -1.22 -2.76
CA THR A 59 -2.40 -2.37 -3.32
C THR A 59 -1.03 -2.01 -3.88
N HIS A 60 -0.11 -2.98 -3.94
CA HIS A 60 1.17 -2.79 -4.62
C HIS A 60 0.96 -2.90 -6.12
N THR A 61 1.02 -1.77 -6.82
CA THR A 61 0.85 -1.73 -8.28
C THR A 61 2.15 -2.02 -9.00
N LEU A 62 2.07 -2.71 -10.13
CA LEU A 62 3.21 -2.88 -11.02
C LEU A 62 3.67 -1.51 -11.56
N PRO A 63 5.00 -1.26 -11.61
CA PRO A 63 5.54 -0.03 -12.16
C PRO A 63 5.45 -0.01 -13.69
N SER A 64 5.65 1.15 -14.30
CA SER A 64 5.70 1.26 -15.77
C SER A 64 6.85 0.47 -16.39
N TYR A 65 6.77 0.17 -17.69
CA TYR A 65 7.83 -0.53 -18.43
C TYR A 65 9.21 0.10 -18.18
N GLY A 66 10.20 -0.74 -17.87
CA GLY A 66 11.57 -0.30 -17.56
C GLY A 66 11.79 0.27 -16.15
N GLN A 67 10.73 0.45 -15.34
CA GLN A 67 10.84 0.90 -13.95
C GLN A 67 10.82 -0.29 -12.98
N THR A 68 11.33 -0.05 -11.78
CA THR A 68 11.28 -1.00 -10.65
C THR A 68 10.66 -0.28 -9.45
N ALA A 69 9.65 -0.92 -8.85
CA ALA A 69 9.10 -0.56 -7.55
C ALA A 69 9.66 -1.51 -6.50
N PHE A 70 9.53 -1.16 -5.22
CA PHE A 70 10.02 -1.99 -4.13
C PHE A 70 8.94 -2.20 -3.09
N ILE A 71 8.74 -3.46 -2.68
CA ILE A 71 7.94 -3.80 -1.51
C ILE A 71 8.90 -3.95 -0.34
N LYS A 72 8.66 -3.17 0.72
CA LYS A 72 9.41 -3.33 1.97
C LYS A 72 8.79 -4.47 2.78
N ILE A 73 9.58 -5.49 3.08
CA ILE A 73 9.22 -6.52 4.06
C ILE A 73 10.00 -6.24 5.33
N THR A 74 9.29 -6.12 6.45
CA THR A 74 9.87 -6.01 7.79
C THR A 74 9.38 -7.16 8.66
N GLY A 75 10.12 -7.46 9.71
CA GLY A 75 9.68 -8.38 10.73
C GLY A 75 10.62 -8.39 11.92
N ARG A 76 10.26 -9.19 12.93
CA ARG A 76 11.02 -9.29 14.16
C ARG A 76 11.11 -10.73 14.63
N SER A 77 12.29 -11.13 15.07
CA SER A 77 12.47 -12.39 15.78
C SER A 77 12.34 -12.20 17.28
N ALA A 78 11.84 -13.22 17.98
CA ALA A 78 11.77 -13.26 19.44
C ALA A 78 13.15 -13.51 20.10
N GLU A 79 14.16 -13.89 19.31
CA GLU A 79 15.49 -14.25 19.79
C GLU A 79 16.44 -13.04 19.64
N TYR A 80 16.57 -12.27 20.73
CA TYR A 80 17.38 -11.06 20.81
C TYR A 80 18.88 -11.38 20.98
N GLY A 81 19.75 -10.55 20.41
CA GLY A 81 21.22 -10.70 20.53
C GLY A 81 21.85 -11.76 19.63
N GLN A 82 21.07 -12.41 18.76
CA GLN A 82 21.56 -13.38 17.78
C GLN A 82 21.82 -12.68 16.44
N THR A 83 22.98 -12.91 15.83
CA THR A 83 23.40 -12.28 14.56
C THR A 83 23.15 -13.14 13.33
N SER A 84 22.51 -14.30 13.50
CA SER A 84 22.21 -15.20 12.38
C SER A 84 21.25 -14.51 11.42
N PRO A 85 21.50 -14.51 10.10
CA PRO A 85 20.61 -13.85 9.17
C PRO A 85 19.25 -14.55 9.09
N VAL A 86 18.22 -13.78 8.79
CA VAL A 86 16.90 -14.29 8.43
C VAL A 86 16.96 -14.77 6.98
N ARG A 87 16.59 -16.03 6.74
CA ARG A 87 16.37 -16.57 5.39
C ARG A 87 14.91 -16.40 5.04
N LEU A 88 14.63 -15.58 4.05
CA LEU A 88 13.28 -15.26 3.60
C LEU A 88 13.07 -15.85 2.20
N THR A 89 11.93 -16.49 1.98
CA THR A 89 11.49 -16.96 0.68
C THR A 89 10.22 -16.24 0.29
N VAL A 90 10.20 -15.67 -0.92
CA VAL A 90 9.03 -15.08 -1.55
C VAL A 90 8.59 -16.00 -2.67
N THR A 91 7.38 -16.52 -2.60
CA THR A 91 6.78 -17.34 -3.66
C THR A 91 5.78 -16.47 -4.42
N ASP A 92 5.94 -16.38 -5.73
CA ASP A 92 5.01 -15.68 -6.60
C ASP A 92 3.72 -16.49 -6.86
N PRO A 93 2.69 -15.90 -7.51
CA PRO A 93 1.43 -16.58 -7.80
C PRO A 93 1.57 -17.85 -8.66
N ASP A 94 2.63 -17.95 -9.47
CA ASP A 94 2.91 -19.12 -10.32
C ASP A 94 3.70 -20.20 -9.55
N GLY A 95 4.02 -19.96 -8.28
CA GLY A 95 4.79 -20.88 -7.43
C GLY A 95 6.31 -20.72 -7.56
N VAL A 96 6.80 -19.69 -8.26
CA VAL A 96 8.23 -19.44 -8.41
C VAL A 96 8.78 -18.83 -7.12
N VAL A 97 9.82 -19.45 -6.57
CA VAL A 97 10.42 -19.06 -5.30
C VAL A 97 11.67 -18.21 -5.51
N SER A 98 11.74 -17.09 -4.80
CA SER A 98 12.91 -16.22 -4.68
C SER A 98 13.42 -16.20 -3.24
N GLU A 99 14.72 -16.42 -3.03
CA GLU A 99 15.32 -16.42 -1.69
C GLU A 99 16.11 -15.14 -1.40
N TYR A 100 16.03 -14.67 -0.15
CA TYR A 100 16.69 -13.49 0.36
C TYR A 100 17.35 -13.81 1.71
N VAL A 101 18.60 -13.39 1.88
CA VAL A 101 19.32 -13.49 3.15
C VAL A 101 19.39 -12.09 3.74
N VAL A 102 18.67 -11.88 4.85
CA VAL A 102 18.46 -10.56 5.44
C VAL A 102 19.20 -10.48 6.77
N PRO A 103 20.11 -9.52 6.96
CA PRO A 103 20.75 -9.33 8.26
C PRO A 103 19.70 -8.93 9.31
N ILE A 104 19.89 -9.43 10.53
CA ILE A 104 19.07 -9.07 11.68
C ILE A 104 19.84 -8.09 12.55
N LEU A 105 19.16 -7.05 13.01
CA LEU A 105 19.71 -6.08 13.94
C LEU A 105 19.71 -6.65 15.36
N GLU A 106 20.55 -6.13 16.27
CA GLU A 106 20.59 -6.58 17.68
C GLU A 106 19.22 -6.53 18.37
N SER A 107 18.39 -5.56 17.97
CA SER A 107 16.97 -5.42 18.36
C SER A 107 16.04 -6.59 18.01
N GLY A 108 16.51 -7.54 17.18
CA GLY A 108 15.74 -8.63 16.60
C GLY A 108 14.98 -8.26 15.31
N THR A 109 15.10 -7.02 14.84
CA THR A 109 14.38 -6.54 13.64
C THR A 109 15.16 -6.86 12.37
N TYR A 110 14.44 -7.24 11.31
CA TYR A 110 14.97 -7.38 9.96
C TYR A 110 14.11 -6.62 8.96
N SER A 111 14.73 -6.17 7.87
CA SER A 111 14.04 -5.46 6.79
C SER A 111 14.71 -5.76 5.46
N THR A 112 13.92 -5.94 4.40
CA THR A 112 14.41 -6.09 3.03
C THR A 112 13.47 -5.43 2.03
N LEU A 113 13.97 -5.21 0.81
CA LEU A 113 13.21 -4.66 -0.30
C LEU A 113 13.08 -5.73 -1.40
N ILE A 114 11.85 -6.08 -1.75
CA ILE A 114 11.55 -7.00 -2.85
C ILE A 114 11.29 -6.18 -4.12
N PRO A 115 12.09 -6.36 -5.18
CA PRO A 115 11.89 -5.63 -6.42
C PRO A 115 10.67 -6.16 -7.15
N LEU A 116 9.76 -5.24 -7.52
CA LEU A 116 8.70 -5.47 -8.48
C LEU A 116 9.03 -4.75 -9.78
N ARG A 117 8.92 -5.48 -10.89
CA ARG A 117 9.10 -4.97 -12.24
C ARG A 117 7.75 -4.95 -12.96
N HIS A 118 7.69 -4.27 -14.10
CA HIS A 118 6.48 -4.20 -14.92
C HIS A 118 5.95 -5.59 -15.37
N ASP A 119 6.83 -6.60 -15.41
CA ASP A 119 6.55 -7.99 -15.79
C ASP A 119 6.40 -8.93 -14.57
N SER A 120 6.46 -8.40 -13.34
CA SER A 120 6.13 -9.18 -12.15
C SER A 120 4.68 -9.62 -12.18
N LYS A 121 4.40 -10.78 -11.59
CA LYS A 121 3.09 -11.41 -11.64
C LYS A 121 2.07 -10.62 -10.81
N ILE A 122 0.86 -10.56 -11.32
CA ILE A 122 -0.30 -10.07 -10.58
C ILE A 122 -0.84 -11.24 -9.76
N GLY A 123 -1.11 -11.03 -8.49
CA GLY A 123 -1.69 -12.04 -7.62
C GLY A 123 -1.14 -12.01 -6.19
N MET A 124 -1.46 -13.07 -5.45
CA MET A 124 -0.96 -13.27 -4.09
C MET A 124 0.46 -13.83 -4.09
N TYR A 125 1.33 -13.12 -3.41
CA TYR A 125 2.67 -13.58 -3.06
C TYR A 125 2.66 -14.10 -1.63
N SER A 126 3.35 -15.20 -1.38
CA SER A 126 3.58 -15.71 -0.02
C SER A 126 5.02 -15.48 0.40
N VAL A 127 5.19 -15.18 1.68
CA VAL A 127 6.47 -14.88 2.32
C VAL A 127 6.63 -15.85 3.48
N THR A 128 7.67 -16.67 3.42
CA THR A 128 8.08 -17.52 4.53
C THR A 128 9.45 -17.05 5.02
N ALA A 129 9.68 -17.05 6.33
CA ALA A 129 10.97 -16.68 6.88
C ALA A 129 11.45 -17.68 7.94
N TYR A 130 12.76 -17.86 8.01
CA TYR A 130 13.43 -18.69 8.99
C TYR A 130 14.55 -17.89 9.66
N HIS A 131 14.60 -17.95 10.99
CA HIS A 131 15.70 -17.40 11.78
C HIS A 131 16.27 -18.50 12.67
N ALA A 132 17.58 -18.72 12.64
CA ALA A 132 18.26 -19.77 13.42
C ALA A 132 17.63 -21.19 13.29
N GLY A 133 17.03 -21.51 12.14
CA GLY A 133 16.35 -22.79 11.89
C GLY A 133 14.89 -22.85 12.37
N LYS A 134 14.39 -21.83 13.06
CA LYS A 134 12.98 -21.69 13.45
C LYS A 134 12.20 -20.94 12.39
N LYS A 135 11.04 -21.50 12.00
CA LYS A 135 10.10 -20.85 11.10
C LYS A 135 9.44 -19.66 11.82
N LEU A 136 9.45 -18.50 11.18
CA LEU A 136 8.70 -17.30 11.58
C LEU A 136 7.27 -17.37 10.99
N PRO A 137 6.33 -16.54 11.47
CA PRO A 137 4.98 -16.50 10.91
C PRO A 137 4.99 -16.25 9.40
N ASP A 138 4.13 -16.96 8.69
CA ASP A 138 3.93 -16.74 7.25
C ASP A 138 3.26 -15.38 7.03
N SER A 139 3.63 -14.70 5.96
CA SER A 139 3.04 -13.43 5.54
C SER A 139 2.64 -13.52 4.08
N VAL A 140 1.70 -12.68 3.65
CA VAL A 140 1.29 -12.58 2.25
C VAL A 140 1.18 -11.12 1.84
N PHE A 141 1.37 -10.84 0.57
CA PHE A 141 1.04 -9.53 -0.01
C PHE A 141 0.44 -9.72 -1.40
N TYR A 142 -0.38 -8.76 -1.81
CA TYR A 142 -1.02 -8.79 -3.13
C TYR A 142 -0.38 -7.75 -4.06
N VAL A 143 -0.07 -8.18 -5.28
CA VAL A 143 0.40 -7.31 -6.35
C VAL A 143 -0.69 -7.19 -7.41
N GLY A 144 -1.12 -5.97 -7.70
CA GLY A 144 -2.18 -5.67 -8.65
C GLY A 144 -3.43 -5.07 -8.01
N TYR A 145 -4.52 -4.96 -8.78
CA TYR A 145 -5.81 -4.50 -8.27
C TYR A 145 -6.71 -5.69 -8.00
N GLN A 146 -7.34 -5.71 -6.83
CA GLN A 146 -8.29 -6.75 -6.46
C GLN A 146 -9.65 -6.12 -6.28
N ALA A 147 -10.69 -6.75 -6.83
CA ALA A 147 -12.06 -6.33 -6.59
C ALA A 147 -12.94 -7.54 -6.26
N ARG A 148 -13.91 -7.33 -5.39
CA ARG A 148 -15.04 -8.21 -5.19
C ARG A 148 -16.03 -7.96 -6.32
N ILE A 149 -16.14 -8.93 -7.22
CA ILE A 149 -16.99 -8.85 -8.40
C ILE A 149 -18.01 -9.99 -8.32
N PRO A 150 -19.32 -9.70 -8.25
CA PRO A 150 -20.33 -10.75 -8.28
C PRO A 150 -20.28 -11.52 -9.61
N ALA A 151 -20.38 -12.85 -9.55
CA ALA A 151 -20.26 -13.69 -10.75
C ALA A 151 -21.24 -13.32 -11.88
N TRP A 152 -22.42 -12.81 -11.54
CA TRP A 152 -23.45 -12.40 -12.51
C TRP A 152 -23.06 -11.18 -13.36
N ILE A 153 -22.04 -10.39 -12.97
CA ILE A 153 -21.55 -9.26 -13.77
C ILE A 153 -21.05 -9.73 -15.15
N SER A 154 -20.53 -10.96 -15.25
CA SER A 154 -20.12 -11.56 -16.53
C SER A 154 -21.23 -11.56 -17.59
N HIS A 155 -22.50 -11.69 -17.19
CA HIS A 155 -23.63 -11.67 -18.14
C HIS A 155 -23.81 -10.31 -18.81
N LEU A 156 -23.52 -9.21 -18.12
CA LEU A 156 -23.57 -7.85 -18.70
C LEU A 156 -22.52 -7.71 -19.81
N VAL A 157 -21.32 -8.25 -19.57
CA VAL A 157 -20.27 -8.29 -20.59
C VAL A 157 -20.69 -9.15 -21.78
N LEU A 158 -21.23 -10.34 -21.55
CA LEU A 158 -21.68 -11.21 -22.64
C LEU A 158 -22.78 -10.55 -23.48
N TRP A 159 -23.73 -9.85 -22.86
CA TRP A 159 -24.74 -9.10 -23.61
C TRP A 159 -24.16 -7.95 -24.42
N TRP A 160 -23.13 -7.28 -23.90
CA TRP A 160 -22.44 -6.23 -24.64
C TRP A 160 -21.65 -6.80 -25.84
N LEU A 161 -20.94 -7.91 -25.64
CA LEU A 161 -20.21 -8.60 -26.72
C LEU A 161 -21.13 -9.16 -27.80
N ASP A 162 -22.33 -9.61 -27.42
CA ASP A 162 -23.38 -10.08 -28.32
C ASP A 162 -24.19 -8.94 -28.96
N GLU A 163 -23.80 -7.67 -28.75
CA GLU A 163 -24.50 -6.47 -29.25
C GLU A 163 -25.97 -6.36 -28.77
N LYS A 164 -26.34 -7.04 -27.68
CA LYS A 164 -27.67 -6.95 -27.05
C LYS A 164 -27.85 -5.71 -26.20
N ILE A 165 -26.75 -5.15 -25.70
CA ILE A 165 -26.68 -3.81 -25.10
C ILE A 165 -25.57 -3.01 -25.78
N THR A 166 -25.77 -1.71 -25.89
CA THR A 166 -24.78 -0.78 -26.45
C THR A 166 -23.59 -0.60 -25.51
N GLU A 167 -22.45 -0.16 -26.04
CA GLU A 167 -21.27 0.16 -25.21
C GLU A 167 -21.56 1.25 -24.17
N SER A 168 -22.41 2.23 -24.51
CA SER A 168 -22.84 3.26 -23.56
C SER A 168 -23.67 2.69 -22.41
N GLU A 169 -24.57 1.74 -22.69
CA GLU A 169 -25.35 1.05 -21.65
C GLU A 169 -24.46 0.16 -20.77
N PHE A 170 -23.49 -0.53 -21.37
CA PHE A 170 -22.49 -1.30 -20.64
C PHE A 170 -21.67 -0.42 -19.69
N LEU A 171 -21.08 0.67 -20.19
CA LEU A 171 -20.29 1.61 -19.38
C LEU A 171 -21.13 2.24 -18.26
N THR A 172 -22.35 2.66 -18.56
CA THR A 172 -23.27 3.22 -17.55
C THR A 172 -23.58 2.19 -16.46
N SER A 173 -23.74 0.92 -16.82
CA SER A 173 -23.96 -0.16 -15.87
C SER A 173 -22.73 -0.37 -14.97
N ILE A 174 -21.52 -0.41 -15.54
CA ILE A 174 -20.26 -0.52 -14.77
C ILE A 174 -20.09 0.66 -13.82
N GLU A 175 -20.30 1.89 -14.29
CA GLU A 175 -20.24 3.09 -13.44
C GLU A 175 -21.24 3.02 -12.28
N PHE A 176 -22.47 2.59 -12.55
CA PHE A 176 -23.48 2.40 -11.51
C PHE A 176 -23.03 1.37 -10.46
N LEU A 177 -22.53 0.21 -10.90
CA LEU A 177 -22.10 -0.87 -10.01
C LEU A 177 -20.93 -0.50 -9.11
N LEU A 178 -19.97 0.27 -9.64
CA LEU A 178 -18.87 0.84 -8.86
C LEU A 178 -19.38 1.84 -7.84
N LYS A 179 -20.24 2.77 -8.26
CA LYS A 179 -20.83 3.80 -7.40
C LYS A 179 -21.66 3.20 -6.26
N THR A 180 -22.39 2.12 -6.53
CA THR A 180 -23.21 1.43 -5.51
C THR A 180 -22.42 0.38 -4.72
N ARG A 181 -21.10 0.28 -4.91
CA ARG A 181 -20.21 -0.70 -4.25
C ARG A 181 -20.67 -2.16 -4.42
N VAL A 182 -21.28 -2.47 -5.56
CA VAL A 182 -21.57 -3.86 -5.94
C VAL A 182 -20.33 -4.50 -6.53
N ILE A 183 -19.60 -3.73 -7.36
CA ILE A 183 -18.18 -3.98 -7.64
C ILE A 183 -17.42 -3.11 -6.65
N GLU A 184 -16.72 -3.75 -5.74
CA GLU A 184 -15.95 -3.05 -4.71
C GLU A 184 -14.50 -3.48 -4.83
N PHE A 185 -13.59 -2.53 -5.02
CA PHE A 185 -12.18 -2.88 -4.96
C PHE A 185 -11.85 -3.27 -3.53
N ALA A 186 -11.30 -4.47 -3.39
CA ALA A 186 -10.82 -4.94 -2.12
C ALA A 186 -9.69 -4.00 -1.72
N ASP A 187 -9.97 -3.17 -0.73
CA ASP A 187 -8.93 -2.79 0.19
C ASP A 187 -8.37 -4.11 0.72
N VAL A 188 -7.16 -4.44 0.30
CA VAL A 188 -6.42 -5.60 0.82
C VAL A 188 -6.33 -5.51 2.35
N THR A 189 -6.61 -4.34 2.94
CA THR A 189 -6.84 -4.09 4.36
C THR A 189 -8.27 -4.41 4.81
N ASP A 190 -8.52 -5.62 5.32
CA ASP A 190 -9.31 -5.73 6.57
C ASP A 190 -9.36 -7.12 7.23
N SER A 191 -8.76 -8.17 6.65
CA SER A 191 -8.84 -9.51 7.27
C SER A 191 -7.50 -10.19 7.58
N THR A 192 -6.36 -9.57 7.26
CA THR A 192 -5.04 -10.22 7.37
C THR A 192 -3.93 -9.36 7.97
N PHE A 193 -4.18 -8.09 8.32
CA PHE A 193 -3.22 -7.21 8.99
C PHE A 193 -3.92 -6.14 9.83
N LEU A 194 -3.19 -5.58 10.79
CA LEU A 194 -3.67 -4.50 11.65
C LEU A 194 -3.68 -3.17 10.88
N ASN A 195 -4.79 -2.43 10.96
CA ASN A 195 -4.88 -1.07 10.46
C ASN A 195 -4.16 -0.12 11.43
N VAL A 196 -2.97 0.32 11.04
CA VAL A 196 -2.12 1.21 11.83
C VAL A 196 -2.18 2.63 11.28
N SER A 197 -2.69 3.54 12.10
CA SER A 197 -2.71 4.98 11.84
C SER A 197 -1.77 5.68 12.81
N VAL A 198 -1.00 6.66 12.31
CA VAL A 198 0.03 7.35 13.10
C VAL A 198 -0.16 8.85 12.93
N SER A 199 -0.02 9.58 14.04
CA SER A 199 -0.10 11.03 14.09
C SER A 199 0.98 11.61 14.97
N GLY A 200 1.42 12.82 14.64
CA GLY A 200 2.43 13.60 15.35
C GLY A 200 2.65 14.93 14.62
N LEU A 201 3.51 15.80 15.15
CA LEU A 201 3.86 17.03 14.45
C LEU A 201 4.77 16.72 13.26
N ASN A 202 4.47 17.31 12.11
CA ASN A 202 5.27 17.16 10.89
C ASN A 202 6.60 17.97 10.95
N ALA A 203 6.70 18.94 11.87
CA ALA A 203 7.91 19.72 12.12
C ALA A 203 8.03 20.06 13.61
N VAL A 204 9.20 19.82 14.19
CA VAL A 204 9.46 19.96 15.64
C VAL A 204 10.74 20.74 15.85
N ARG A 205 10.72 21.69 16.79
CA ARG A 205 11.92 22.43 17.16
C ARG A 205 12.79 21.55 18.07
N ARG A 206 14.10 21.50 17.85
CA ARG A 206 15.01 20.87 18.83
C ARG A 206 14.90 21.53 20.20
N GLY A 207 15.12 20.76 21.27
CA GLY A 207 14.86 21.16 22.66
C GLY A 207 13.38 21.25 23.02
N THR A 208 12.49 20.67 22.22
CA THR A 208 11.05 20.57 22.51
C THR A 208 10.59 19.14 22.35
N THR A 209 9.40 18.84 22.85
CA THR A 209 8.82 17.50 22.85
C THR A 209 8.18 17.18 21.50
N GLN A 210 8.43 15.97 21.00
CA GLN A 210 7.63 15.34 19.97
C GLN A 210 6.73 14.28 20.59
N ASP A 211 5.47 14.30 20.18
CA ASP A 211 4.50 13.26 20.50
C ASP A 211 4.20 12.44 19.23
N ILE A 212 4.24 11.12 19.35
CA ILE A 212 3.78 10.19 18.32
C ILE A 212 2.67 9.34 18.91
N THR A 213 1.48 9.44 18.33
CA THR A 213 0.30 8.65 18.67
C THR A 213 0.04 7.62 17.58
N VAL A 214 0.04 6.36 17.97
CA VAL A 214 -0.28 5.19 17.14
C VAL A 214 -1.66 4.70 17.53
N LEU A 215 -2.56 4.61 16.56
CA LEU A 215 -3.89 4.02 16.70
C LEU A 215 -3.97 2.75 15.86
N VAL A 216 -4.33 1.65 16.52
CA VAL A 216 -4.38 0.30 15.97
C VAL A 216 -5.82 -0.19 15.97
N LYS A 217 -6.30 -0.59 14.79
CA LYS A 217 -7.62 -1.20 14.60
C LYS A 217 -7.51 -2.49 13.81
N ASP A 218 -8.47 -3.38 13.98
CA ASP A 218 -8.75 -4.50 13.10
C ASP A 218 -10.16 -4.33 12.48
N GLY A 219 -10.64 -5.36 11.77
CA GLY A 219 -11.98 -5.36 11.18
C GLY A 219 -13.13 -5.35 12.21
N TYR A 220 -12.85 -5.49 13.51
CA TYR A 220 -13.83 -5.50 14.60
C TYR A 220 -13.78 -4.25 15.49
N GLY A 221 -12.67 -3.50 15.48
CA GLY A 221 -12.55 -2.26 16.22
C GLY A 221 -11.11 -1.97 16.69
N PRO A 222 -10.94 -1.14 17.74
CA PRO A 222 -9.62 -0.90 18.31
C PRO A 222 -9.05 -2.15 18.98
N VAL A 223 -7.77 -2.41 18.74
CA VAL A 223 -7.10 -3.60 19.29
C VAL A 223 -6.42 -3.24 20.60
N VAL A 224 -6.89 -3.81 21.71
CA VAL A 224 -6.34 -3.60 23.04
C VAL A 224 -5.16 -4.54 23.28
N GLY A 225 -4.06 -4.03 23.83
CA GLY A 225 -2.90 -4.85 24.15
C GLY A 225 -2.01 -5.22 22.96
N ALA A 226 -2.24 -4.65 21.78
CA ALA A 226 -1.34 -4.83 20.64
C ALA A 226 0.04 -4.27 20.99
N SER A 227 1.08 -5.06 20.79
CA SER A 227 2.47 -4.65 21.00
C SER A 227 2.87 -3.66 19.93
N VAL A 228 3.35 -2.48 20.35
CA VAL A 228 3.81 -1.40 19.48
C VAL A 228 5.30 -1.15 19.72
N PHE A 229 6.05 -1.10 18.63
CA PHE A 229 7.46 -0.69 18.61
C PHE A 229 7.60 0.54 17.73
N VAL A 230 8.19 1.60 18.25
CA VAL A 230 8.48 2.82 17.51
C VAL A 230 9.98 3.04 17.52
N ARG A 231 10.60 3.11 16.35
CA ARG A 231 12.01 3.46 16.18
C ARG A 231 12.13 4.78 15.44
N ILE A 232 12.87 5.72 16.01
CA ILE A 232 13.22 6.98 15.37
C ILE A 232 14.61 6.84 14.78
N GLU A 233 14.73 6.94 13.46
CA GLU A 233 16.02 6.87 12.76
C GLU A 233 16.13 7.93 11.66
N ASP A 234 17.36 8.13 11.21
CA ASP A 234 17.68 8.88 10.01
C ASP A 234 18.08 7.94 8.89
N TYR A 235 17.11 7.57 8.04
CA TYR A 235 17.30 6.83 6.79
C TYR A 235 18.28 5.63 6.87
N GLY A 236 18.34 4.94 8.01
CA GLY A 236 19.24 3.80 8.26
C GLY A 236 20.69 4.14 8.63
N GLU A 237 21.06 5.42 8.75
CA GLU A 237 22.39 5.84 9.21
C GLU A 237 22.53 5.77 10.74
N SER A 238 21.52 6.28 11.46
CA SER A 238 21.56 6.38 12.93
C SER A 238 20.17 6.18 13.54
N VAL A 239 20.12 5.42 14.63
CA VAL A 239 18.94 5.24 15.48
C VAL A 239 19.05 6.20 16.65
N PHE A 240 18.03 7.04 16.85
CA PHE A 240 18.00 8.04 17.91
C PHE A 240 17.27 7.54 19.13
N GLU A 241 16.06 7.00 18.93
CA GLU A 241 15.19 6.58 20.03
C GLU A 241 14.43 5.32 19.67
N GLU A 242 14.16 4.50 20.68
CA GLU A 242 13.34 3.30 20.55
C GLU A 242 12.33 3.21 21.70
N PHE A 243 11.07 3.04 21.35
CA PHE A 243 9.98 2.90 22.30
C PHE A 243 9.27 1.57 22.10
N LYS A 244 8.88 0.94 23.21
CA LYS A 244 8.12 -0.31 23.25
C LYS A 244 6.96 -0.14 24.20
N GLY A 245 5.80 -0.63 23.83
CA GLY A 245 4.64 -0.66 24.70
C GLY A 245 3.49 -1.44 24.10
N VAL A 246 2.31 -1.26 24.68
CA VAL A 246 1.07 -1.89 24.22
C VAL A 246 -0.03 -0.85 24.09
N THR A 247 -0.98 -1.09 23.19
CA THR A 247 -2.16 -0.23 23.05
C THR A 247 -3.10 -0.32 24.26
N ASP A 248 -3.74 0.81 24.58
CA ASP A 248 -4.75 0.93 25.62
C ASP A 248 -6.13 0.39 25.19
N SER A 249 -7.16 0.60 26.01
CA SER A 249 -8.54 0.16 25.73
C SER A 249 -9.17 0.80 24.49
N ASN A 250 -8.58 1.88 23.97
CA ASN A 250 -9.01 2.57 22.75
C ASN A 250 -8.14 2.20 21.54
N GLY A 251 -7.25 1.21 21.68
CA GLY A 251 -6.30 0.82 20.64
C GLY A 251 -5.19 1.83 20.42
N ILE A 252 -4.92 2.69 21.40
CA ILE A 252 -3.98 3.81 21.28
C ILE A 252 -2.70 3.51 22.07
N PHE A 253 -1.56 3.82 21.47
CA PHE A 253 -0.26 3.91 22.12
C PHE A 253 0.36 5.26 21.79
N THR A 254 0.79 6.01 22.81
CA THR A 254 1.42 7.33 22.63
C THR A 254 2.79 7.35 23.29
N VAL A 255 3.77 7.91 22.58
CA VAL A 255 5.11 8.19 23.09
C VAL A 255 5.40 9.67 22.97
N SER A 256 6.08 10.19 23.99
CA SER A 256 6.44 11.60 24.12
C SER A 256 7.89 11.69 24.55
N TRP A 257 8.72 12.39 23.80
CA TRP A 257 10.14 12.57 24.14
C TRP A 257 10.68 13.93 23.69
N GLU A 258 11.71 14.41 24.37
CA GLU A 258 12.38 15.65 24.00
C GLU A 258 13.38 15.41 22.86
N ILE A 259 13.31 16.23 21.81
CA ILE A 259 14.32 16.25 20.75
C ILE A 259 15.58 16.93 21.28
N SER A 260 16.71 16.22 21.31
CA SER A 260 17.98 16.78 21.82
C SER A 260 18.32 18.15 21.21
N GLN A 261 18.77 19.10 22.04
CA GLN A 261 19.25 20.41 21.59
C GLN A 261 20.52 20.34 20.74
N GLU A 262 21.27 19.23 20.83
CA GLU A 262 22.49 19.02 20.07
C GLU A 262 22.24 18.51 18.64
N PHE A 263 20.96 18.33 18.25
CA PHE A 263 20.60 17.80 16.93
C PHE A 263 21.21 18.67 15.80
N PRO A 264 22.08 18.10 14.95
CA PRO A 264 22.82 18.87 13.96
C PRO A 264 21.93 19.16 12.73
N ASN A 265 21.52 20.42 12.56
CA ASN A 265 20.81 20.97 11.39
C ASN A 265 19.39 20.41 11.09
N LEU A 266 18.71 21.04 10.12
CA LEU A 266 17.42 20.59 9.57
C LEU A 266 17.56 19.15 9.02
N LYS A 267 16.96 18.18 9.71
CA LYS A 267 16.96 16.77 9.32
C LYS A 267 15.55 16.21 9.32
N THR A 268 15.24 15.37 8.35
CA THR A 268 13.99 14.60 8.33
C THR A 268 14.25 13.29 9.05
N LEU A 269 13.48 13.02 10.10
CA LEU A 269 13.51 11.74 10.80
C LEU A 269 12.35 10.87 10.37
N LEU A 270 12.58 9.56 10.39
CA LEU A 270 11.57 8.55 10.17
C LEU A 270 11.27 7.88 11.51
N ALA A 271 10.01 7.95 11.92
CA ALA A 271 9.45 7.02 12.87
C ALA A 271 9.00 5.77 12.10
N TYR A 272 9.64 4.64 12.37
CA TYR A 272 9.17 3.32 11.95
C TYR A 272 8.35 2.73 13.07
N ILE A 273 7.09 2.40 12.76
CA ILE A 273 6.12 1.84 13.69
C ILE A 273 5.86 0.42 13.24
N ASP A 274 6.15 -0.54 14.09
CA ASP A 274 5.79 -1.95 13.92
C ASP A 274 4.79 -2.33 15.02
N VAL A 275 3.71 -2.99 14.64
CA VAL A 275 2.62 -3.39 15.52
C VAL A 275 2.27 -4.86 15.33
N THR A 276 1.97 -5.57 16.41
CA THR A 276 1.39 -6.92 16.36
C THR A 276 0.51 -7.21 17.56
N ASP A 277 -0.56 -7.97 17.38
CA ASP A 277 -1.39 -8.52 18.46
C ASP A 277 -0.98 -9.96 18.84
N GLY A 278 0.10 -10.48 18.25
CA GLY A 278 0.57 -11.86 18.38
C GLY A 278 0.10 -12.80 17.27
N VAL A 279 -0.85 -12.37 16.43
CA VAL A 279 -1.37 -13.13 15.28
C VAL A 279 -1.23 -12.32 14.01
N LEU A 280 -1.79 -11.11 14.00
CA LEU A 280 -1.73 -10.13 12.95
C LEU A 280 -0.59 -9.14 13.21
N SER A 281 -0.11 -8.53 12.15
CA SER A 281 0.89 -7.47 12.22
C SER A 281 0.54 -6.32 11.29
N GLY A 282 1.12 -5.16 11.55
CA GLY A 282 1.00 -3.98 10.71
C GLY A 282 2.20 -3.08 10.92
N SER A 283 2.57 -2.32 9.90
CA SER A 283 3.65 -1.34 10.02
C SER A 283 3.31 -0.05 9.32
N LYS A 284 3.90 1.05 9.82
CA LYS A 284 3.73 2.38 9.25
C LYS A 284 5.03 3.16 9.39
N VAL A 285 5.24 4.08 8.46
CA VAL A 285 6.33 5.04 8.54
C VAL A 285 5.71 6.42 8.64
N PHE A 286 6.12 7.18 9.65
CA PHE A 286 5.76 8.58 9.82
C PHE A 286 7.03 9.43 9.72
N THR A 287 6.99 10.53 8.98
CA THR A 287 8.14 11.40 8.78
C THR A 287 7.88 12.76 9.38
N PHE A 288 8.89 13.33 10.04
CA PHE A 288 8.84 14.68 10.58
C PHE A 288 10.19 15.37 10.47
N GLN A 289 10.17 16.70 10.38
CA GLN A 289 11.37 17.52 10.28
C GLN A 289 11.76 18.05 11.66
N VAL A 290 13.01 17.88 12.04
CA VAL A 290 13.60 18.59 13.17
C VAL A 290 14.21 19.88 12.65
N TYR A 291 13.88 21.00 13.27
CA TYR A 291 14.44 22.32 12.93
C TYR A 291 15.00 23.04 14.15
N CYS A 292 15.84 24.04 13.87
CA CYS A 292 16.46 24.93 14.83
C CYS A 292 16.30 26.38 14.36
N LEU A 293 16.46 27.35 15.27
CA LEU A 293 16.33 28.77 14.92
C LEU A 293 17.65 29.35 14.45
N CYS A 294 17.56 30.30 13.52
CA CYS A 294 18.69 31.08 13.04
C CYS A 294 19.43 31.78 14.19
N GLY A 295 20.75 31.60 14.25
CA GLY A 295 21.61 32.18 15.29
C GLY A 295 21.92 31.23 16.45
N GLU A 296 21.29 30.05 16.52
CA GLU A 296 21.65 29.03 17.51
C GLU A 296 22.90 28.24 17.08
N SER A 297 23.67 27.73 18.04
CA SER A 297 24.86 26.91 17.78
C SER A 297 24.53 25.67 16.95
N ASN A 298 25.39 25.36 15.96
CA ASN A 298 25.22 24.23 15.03
C ASN A 298 23.91 24.26 14.20
N CYS A 299 23.29 25.43 14.03
CA CYS A 299 22.10 25.61 13.20
C CYS A 299 22.41 26.37 11.90
N LYS A 300 22.18 25.75 10.74
CA LYS A 300 22.27 26.41 9.43
C LYS A 300 20.96 27.13 9.07
N CYS A 301 21.05 28.44 8.84
CA CYS A 301 19.96 29.22 8.24
C CYS A 301 19.77 28.83 6.77
N ARG A 302 18.52 28.63 6.34
CA ARG A 302 18.19 28.72 4.92
C ARG A 302 18.44 30.16 4.47
N THR A 303 19.27 30.33 3.46
CA THR A 303 19.43 31.60 2.73
C THR A 303 18.33 31.75 1.70
#